data_AF-A0A2V7I8X5-F1
#
_entry.id   AF-A0A2V7I8X5-F1
#
_cell.length_a   1.000
_cell.length_b   1.000
_cell.length_c   1.000
_cell.angle_alpha   90.00
_cell.angle_beta   90.00
_cell.angle_gamma   90.00
#
_symmetry.space_group_name_H-M   'P 1'
#
loop_
_entity.id
_entity.type
_entity.pdbx_description
1 polymer ?
#
loop_
_entity_poly.entity_id
_entity_poly.type
_entity_poly.pdbx_seq_one_letter_code
_entity_poly.pdbx_strand_id
1 'polypeptide(L)'
;LVRQAFAGAEIAFAPDRRRQAIVDSWPEDVDDTRARRDWGFRPAYDLDRTFNEYLLPNVTRRYARGSERSAGAMPGETNHVR
;
A
#
# COMPACT_ATOMS: atom_id res chain seq x y z
N LEU A 1 -0.39 -11.94 -3.24
CA LEU A 1 -1.47 -11.07 -2.74
C LEU A 1 -1.99 -10.07 -3.78
N VAL A 2 -1.27 -8.98 -4.10
CA VAL A 2 -1.80 -7.94 -5.04
C VAL A 2 -2.19 -8.50 -6.41
N ARG A 3 -1.29 -9.19 -7.12
CA ARG A 3 -1.61 -9.77 -8.44
C ARG A 3 -2.68 -10.85 -8.41
N GLN A 4 -2.89 -11.51 -7.26
CA GLN A 4 -3.99 -12.47 -7.09
C GLN A 4 -5.33 -11.75 -6.96
N ALA A 5 -5.36 -10.64 -6.21
CA ALA A 5 -6.56 -9.81 -6.06
C ALA A 5 -6.88 -8.99 -7.32
N PHE A 6 -5.85 -8.60 -8.08
CA PHE A 6 -5.97 -7.76 -9.28
C PHE A 6 -5.10 -8.36 -10.40
N ALA A 7 -5.68 -9.25 -11.21
CA ALA A 7 -4.96 -10.02 -12.22
C ALA A 7 -4.19 -9.15 -13.25
N GLY A 8 -4.68 -7.94 -13.53
CA GLY A 8 -4.04 -6.98 -14.43
C GLY A 8 -3.05 -6.03 -13.75
N ALA A 9 -2.70 -6.23 -12.48
CA ALA A 9 -1.80 -5.31 -11.78
C ALA A 9 -0.36 -5.40 -12.31
N GLU A 10 0.10 -4.30 -12.90
CA GLU A 10 1.48 -4.10 -13.30
C GLU A 10 2.29 -3.45 -12.17
N ILE A 11 3.53 -3.91 -11.99
CA ILE A 11 4.45 -3.42 -10.94
C ILE A 11 5.78 -3.16 -11.61
N ALA A 12 6.29 -1.94 -11.47
CA ALA A 12 7.60 -1.53 -11.95
C ALA A 12 8.42 -0.93 -10.79
N PHE A 13 9.74 -0.97 -10.91
CA PHE A 13 10.66 -0.46 -9.90
C PHE A 13 11.54 0.63 -10.51
N ALA A 14 11.37 1.85 -10.00
CA ALA A 14 12.22 3.00 -10.31
C ALA A 14 12.64 3.66 -8.99
N PRO A 15 13.54 3.01 -8.22
CA PRO A 15 13.87 3.46 -6.87
C PRO A 15 14.60 4.81 -6.91
N ASP A 16 14.15 5.73 -6.07
CA ASP A 16 14.90 6.95 -5.76
C ASP A 16 16.09 6.57 -4.87
N ARG A 17 17.31 6.91 -5.31
CA ARG A 17 18.54 6.50 -4.61
C ARG A 17 18.63 7.03 -3.17
N ARG A 18 18.10 8.22 -2.89
CA ARG A 18 18.14 8.79 -1.54
C ARG A 18 17.18 8.05 -0.62
N ARG A 19 15.97 7.73 -1.10
CA ARG A 19 15.00 6.94 -0.33
C ARG A 19 15.46 5.49 -0.15
N GLN A 20 16.03 4.88 -1.18
CA GLN A 20 16.55 3.52 -1.10
C GLN A 20 17.64 3.42 -0.03
N ALA A 21 18.58 4.37 0.01
CA ALA A 21 19.63 4.39 1.06
C ALA A 21 19.06 4.49 2.49
N ILE A 22 17.90 5.13 2.68
CA ILE A 22 17.22 5.14 3.98
C ILE A 22 16.64 3.76 4.29
N VAL A 23 15.96 3.13 3.33
CA VAL A 23 15.38 1.79 3.50
C VAL A 23 16.47 0.75 3.75
N ASP A 24 17.58 0.81 3.02
CA ASP A 24 18.72 -0.10 3.16
C ASP A 24 19.39 0.00 4.55
N SER A 25 19.18 1.09 5.27
CA SER A 25 19.73 1.28 6.62
C SER A 25 18.87 0.68 7.73
N TRP A 26 17.65 0.25 7.42
CA TRP A 26 16.72 -0.32 8.42
C TRP A 26 16.94 -1.83 8.58
N PRO A 27 16.67 -2.39 9.77
CA PRO A 27 16.70 -3.84 9.95
C PRO A 27 15.58 -4.50 9.12
N GLU A 28 15.85 -5.69 8.60
CA GLU A 28 14.86 -6.46 7.84
C GLU A 28 13.75 -7.06 8.73
N ASP A 29 14.08 -7.34 10.00
CA ASP A 29 13.18 -7.95 10.98
C ASP A 29 13.44 -7.40 12.39
N VAL A 30 12.45 -7.52 13.27
CA VAL A 30 12.49 -7.01 14.64
C VAL A 30 12.19 -8.15 15.62
N ASP A 31 13.15 -8.49 16.47
CA ASP A 31 12.93 -9.37 17.61
C ASP A 31 12.03 -8.67 18.65
N ASP A 32 10.75 -9.04 18.65
CA ASP A 32 9.74 -8.53 19.57
C ASP A 32 9.56 -9.41 20.83
N THR A 33 10.42 -10.40 21.08
CA THR A 33 10.27 -11.37 22.19
C THR A 33 10.15 -10.71 23.56
N ARG A 34 10.90 -9.62 23.81
CA ARG A 34 10.79 -8.85 25.06
C ARG A 34 9.40 -8.24 25.22
N ALA A 35 8.82 -7.70 24.16
CA ALA A 35 7.49 -7.11 24.21
C ALA A 35 6.41 -8.16 24.50
N ARG A 36 6.54 -9.34 23.87
CA ARG A 36 5.66 -10.48 24.13
C ARG A 36 5.73 -10.94 25.58
N ARG A 37 6.92 -10.97 26.16
CA ARG A 37 7.15 -11.40 27.54
C ARG A 37 6.71 -10.37 28.57
N ASP A 38 7.13 -9.12 28.41
CA ASP A 38 7.07 -8.11 29.47
C ASP A 38 5.67 -7.49 29.59
N TRP A 39 4.95 -7.36 28.48
CA TRP A 39 3.62 -6.74 28.46
C TRP A 39 2.61 -7.46 27.57
N GLY A 40 2.91 -8.72 27.22
CA GLY A 40 1.95 -9.59 26.54
C GLY A 40 1.65 -9.17 25.10
N PHE A 41 2.54 -8.43 24.44
CA PHE A 41 2.34 -8.03 23.06
C PHE A 41 2.05 -9.25 22.18
N ARG A 42 0.96 -9.18 21.40
CA ARG A 42 0.53 -10.25 20.49
C ARG A 42 -0.06 -9.61 19.24
N PRO A 43 0.64 -9.62 18.09
CA PRO A 43 0.09 -9.08 16.86
C PRO A 43 -1.15 -9.87 16.46
N ALA A 44 -2.27 -9.18 16.28
CA ALA A 44 -3.56 -9.79 15.94
C ALA A 44 -3.69 -10.12 14.44
N TYR A 45 -2.87 -9.49 13.60
CA TYR A 45 -2.90 -9.62 12.16
C TYR A 45 -1.51 -9.94 11.63
N ASP A 46 -1.41 -11.02 10.86
CA ASP A 46 -0.26 -11.30 9.99
C ASP A 46 -0.46 -10.62 8.62
N LEU A 47 0.47 -10.86 7.69
CA LEU A 47 0.43 -10.25 6.36
C LEU A 47 -0.86 -10.64 5.59
N ASP A 48 -1.20 -11.92 5.54
CA ASP A 48 -2.36 -12.41 4.79
C ASP A 48 -3.66 -11.85 5.36
N ARG A 49 -3.80 -11.87 6.68
CA ARG A 49 -4.97 -11.35 7.37
C ARG A 49 -5.09 -9.84 7.21
N THR A 50 -3.99 -9.11 7.38
CA THR A 50 -3.94 -7.65 7.15
C THR A 50 -4.36 -7.33 5.71
N PHE A 51 -3.82 -8.06 4.74
CA PHE A 51 -4.11 -7.81 3.33
C PHE A 51 -5.59 -8.08 3.00
N ASN A 52 -6.10 -9.25 3.36
CA ASN A 52 -7.42 -9.72 2.94
C ASN A 52 -8.58 -9.12 3.77
N GLU A 53 -8.40 -8.95 5.08
CA GLU A 53 -9.48 -8.45 5.96
C GLU A 53 -9.49 -6.93 6.07
N TYR A 54 -8.31 -6.28 5.99
CA TYR A 54 -8.20 -4.84 6.21
C TYR A 54 -7.88 -4.07 4.91
N LEU A 55 -6.76 -4.32 4.24
CA LEU A 55 -6.33 -3.46 3.13
C LEU A 55 -7.24 -3.59 1.90
N LEU A 56 -7.44 -4.81 1.40
CA LEU A 56 -8.14 -5.05 0.14
C LEU A 56 -9.60 -4.54 0.15
N PRO A 57 -10.43 -4.81 1.17
CA PRO A 57 -11.82 -4.33 1.18
C PRO A 57 -11.88 -2.80 1.28
N ASN A 58 -11.02 -2.19 2.09
CA ASN A 58 -11.02 -0.73 2.30
C ASN A 58 -10.55 0.03 1.05
N VAL A 59 -9.47 -0.43 0.41
CA VAL A 59 -8.96 0.16 -0.85
C VAL A 59 -9.99 -0.01 -1.97
N THR A 60 -10.55 -1.20 -2.14
CA THR A 60 -11.59 -1.46 -3.16
C THR A 60 -12.78 -0.52 -2.98
N ARG A 61 -13.30 -0.38 -1.75
CA ARG A 61 -14.41 0.53 -1.44
C ARG A 61 -14.06 2.01 -1.69
N ARG A 62 -12.81 2.41 -1.44
CA ARG A 62 -12.35 3.79 -1.60
C ARG A 62 -12.28 4.21 -3.07
N TYR A 63 -11.89 3.30 -3.96
CA TYR A 63 -11.70 3.58 -5.39
C TYR A 63 -12.87 3.14 -6.27
N ALA A 64 -13.77 2.27 -5.80
CA ALA A 64 -15.02 1.94 -6.51
C ALA A 64 -15.83 3.21 -6.87
N ARG A 65 -15.94 4.16 -5.92
CA ARG A 65 -16.62 5.46 -6.08
C ARG A 65 -15.83 6.52 -6.87
N GLY A 66 -14.61 6.22 -7.29
CA GLY A 66 -13.82 7.09 -8.16
C GLY A 66 -14.21 6.93 -9.63
N SER A 67 -14.58 5.70 -10.01
CA SER A 67 -14.90 5.33 -11.40
C SER A 67 -16.20 5.95 -11.94
N GLU A 68 -17.17 6.25 -11.08
CA GLU A 68 -18.44 6.88 -11.46
C GLU A 68 -18.33 8.40 -11.71
N ARG A 69 -17.32 9.07 -11.12
CA ARG A 69 -17.12 10.53 -11.28
C ARG A 69 -16.33 10.92 -12.53
N SER A 70 -15.71 9.96 -13.20
CA SER A 70 -14.90 10.20 -14.41
C SER A 70 -15.69 10.05 -15.72
N ALA A 71 -16.98 9.70 -15.67
CA ALA A 71 -17.82 9.44 -16.85
C ALA A 71 -18.68 10.65 -17.28
N GLY A 72 -18.55 11.81 -16.64
CA GLY A 72 -19.35 13.01 -16.95
C GLY A 72 -18.50 14.24 -17.26
N ALA A 73 -18.11 14.41 -18.54
CA ALA A 73 -17.82 15.67 -19.26
C ALA A 73 -16.70 16.61 -18.70
N MET A 74 -15.89 17.37 -19.44
CA MET A 74 -15.61 17.65 -20.86
C MET A 74 -14.34 18.60 -20.89
N PRO A 75 -13.88 19.18 -22.02
CA PRO A 75 -12.48 19.39 -22.37
C PRO A 75 -11.92 20.76 -21.98
N GLY A 76 -10.58 20.81 -21.89
CA GLY A 76 -9.80 22.04 -22.03
C GLY A 76 -9.31 22.63 -20.71
N GLU A 77 -8.07 22.31 -20.35
CA GLU A 77 -7.19 23.31 -19.75
C GLU A 77 -5.72 22.86 -19.92
N THR A 78 -5.06 23.53 -20.86
CA THR A 78 -3.61 23.45 -21.07
C THR A 78 -2.93 24.09 -19.87
N ASN A 79 -2.18 23.34 -19.07
CA ASN A 79 -1.31 23.94 -18.06
C ASN A 79 0.15 23.92 -18.52
N HIS A 80 0.59 25.05 -19.06
CA HIS A 80 2.00 25.41 -19.21
C HIS A 80 2.58 25.62 -17.80
N VAL A 81 3.57 24.82 -17.41
CA VAL A 81 4.39 25.10 -16.23
C VAL A 81 5.65 25.83 -16.70
N ARG A 82 5.81 27.07 -16.23
CA ARG A 82 7.08 27.81 -16.25
C ARG A 82 8.02 27.27 -15.19
#